data_AF-X1NJE1-F1
#
_entry.id   AF-X1NJE1-F1
#
_cell.length_a   1.000
_cell.length_b   1.000
_cell.length_c   1.000
_cell.angle_alpha   90.00
_cell.angle_beta   90.00
_cell.angle_gamma   90.00
#
_symmetry.space_group_name_H-M   'P 1'
#
loop_
_entity.id
_entity.type
_entity.pdbx_description
1 polymer ?
#
loop_
_entity_poly.entity_id
_entity_poly.type
_entity_poly.pdbx_seq_one_letter_code
_entity_poly.pdbx_strand_id
1 'polypeptide(L)'
;MIVAEQKPLDEIRRMIAPYEKILILGCGTCMTVCGAGGEREVSLLHSALCVAQARDGDGTQSFLEYTVKRQCDFEFLDVLVDRVKEVDAILSLGCGVGVQAIAEHFPD
;
A
#
# COMPACT_ATOMS: atom_id res chain seq x y z
N MET A 1 -12.85 15.66 8.74
CA MET A 1 -11.40 15.47 8.87
C MET A 1 -11.18 14.06 9.38
N ILE A 2 -10.49 13.20 8.63
CA ILE A 2 -10.20 11.82 9.02
C ILE A 2 -8.76 11.81 9.51
N VAL A 3 -8.51 11.18 10.66
CA VAL A 3 -7.16 10.87 11.14
C VAL A 3 -6.93 9.40 10.88
N ALA A 4 -5.79 9.05 10.27
CA ALA A 4 -5.41 7.68 10.00
C ALA A 4 -4.26 7.26 10.92
N GLU A 5 -4.27 6.00 11.32
CA GLU A 5 -3.20 5.35 12.07
C GLU A 5 -2.91 4.01 11.41
N GLN A 6 -1.63 3.63 11.38
CA GLN A 6 -1.22 2.36 10.79
C GLN A 6 -1.65 1.19 11.68
N LYS A 7 -2.22 0.15 11.07
CA LYS A 7 -2.49 -1.12 11.74
C LYS A 7 -1.19 -1.73 12.27
N PRO A 8 -1.24 -2.54 13.35
CA PRO A 8 -0.07 -3.28 13.81
C PRO A 8 0.53 -4.15 12.70
N LEU A 9 1.86 -4.23 12.64
CA LEU A 9 2.58 -4.96 11.58
C LEU A 9 2.08 -6.40 11.44
N ASP A 10 1.88 -7.12 12.54
CA ASP A 10 1.40 -8.51 12.51
C ASP A 10 -0.01 -8.65 11.91
N GLU A 11 -0.86 -7.64 12.06
CA GLU A 11 -2.18 -7.63 11.42
C GLU A 11 -2.04 -7.43 9.91
N ILE A 12 -1.21 -6.48 9.49
CA ILE A 12 -0.91 -6.24 8.06
C ILE A 12 -0.34 -7.52 7.43
N ARG A 13 0.62 -8.17 8.09
CA ARG A 13 1.23 -9.43 7.62
C ARG A 13 0.19 -10.53 7.42
N ARG A 14 -0.75 -10.69 8.35
CA ARG A 14 -1.86 -11.66 8.20
C ARG A 14 -2.78 -11.31 7.04
N MET A 15 -3.08 -10.03 6.83
CA MET A 15 -3.95 -9.58 5.74
C MET A 15 -3.34 -9.85 4.36
N ILE A 16 -2.02 -9.70 4.23
CA ILE A 16 -1.32 -9.85 2.94
C ILE A 16 -0.73 -11.25 2.72
N ALA A 17 -0.77 -12.14 3.72
CA ALA A 17 -0.20 -13.48 3.64
C ALA A 17 -0.64 -14.32 2.41
N PRO A 18 -1.87 -14.19 1.87
CA PRO A 18 -2.27 -14.96 0.69
C PRO A 18 -1.64 -14.50 -0.65
N TYR A 19 -0.94 -13.36 -0.69
CA TYR A 19 -0.47 -12.74 -1.93
C TYR A 19 1.07 -12.75 -2.01
N GLU A 20 1.65 -12.96 -3.20
CA GLU A 20 3.11 -13.04 -3.34
C GLU A 20 3.73 -11.70 -3.75
N LYS A 21 3.13 -10.99 -4.69
CA LYS A 21 3.61 -9.69 -5.19
C LYS A 21 2.66 -8.61 -4.73
N ILE A 22 3.15 -7.67 -3.93
CA ILE A 22 2.30 -6.67 -3.29
C ILE A 22 2.82 -5.28 -3.59
N LEU A 23 1.94 -4.40 -4.08
CA LEU A 23 2.20 -2.97 -4.23
C LEU A 23 1.77 -2.24 -2.96
N ILE A 24 2.74 -1.69 -2.22
CA ILE A 24 2.50 -0.78 -1.11
C ILE A 24 2.27 0.61 -1.70
N LEU A 25 1.02 1.08 -1.63
CA LEU A 25 0.59 2.31 -2.30
C LEU A 25 0.28 3.42 -1.28
N GLY A 26 1.08 4.49 -1.32
CA GLY A 26 0.90 5.69 -0.51
C GLY A 26 -0.07 6.72 -1.10
N CYS A 27 -0.56 7.63 -0.26
CA CYS A 27 -1.37 8.79 -0.63
C CYS A 27 -0.66 10.08 -0.15
N GLY A 28 0.04 10.73 -1.09
CA GLY A 28 1.00 11.82 -0.88
C GLY A 28 0.42 13.15 -0.38
N THR A 29 -0.85 13.21 0.00
CA THR A 29 -1.52 14.44 0.45
C THR A 29 -2.09 14.29 1.85
N CYS A 30 -3.37 13.94 2.00
CA CYS A 30 -4.04 13.91 3.30
C CYS A 30 -3.41 12.89 4.27
N MET A 31 -2.94 11.75 3.78
CA MET A 31 -2.31 10.73 4.63
C MET A 31 -0.86 11.02 4.98
N THR A 32 -0.14 11.75 4.12
CA THR A 32 1.17 12.31 4.49
C THR A 32 1.05 13.28 5.65
N VAL A 33 0.01 14.12 5.67
CA VAL A 33 -0.19 15.08 6.79
C VAL A 33 -0.45 14.37 8.11
N CYS A 34 -1.14 13.21 8.07
CA CYS A 34 -1.34 12.38 9.25
C CYS A 34 -0.10 11.54 9.64
N GLY A 35 0.95 11.50 8.81
CA GLY A 35 2.08 10.60 9.01
C GLY A 35 1.67 9.12 8.94
N ALA A 36 0.70 8.80 8.06
CA ALA A 36 0.09 7.47 7.98
C ALA A 36 0.09 6.86 6.56
N GLY A 37 0.61 7.56 5.55
CA GLY A 37 0.59 7.05 4.17
C GLY A 37 1.36 7.84 3.13
N GLY A 38 2.25 8.74 3.52
CA GLY A 38 3.19 9.37 2.59
C GLY A 38 4.34 8.44 2.22
N GLU A 39 5.26 8.93 1.39
CA GLU A 39 6.43 8.17 0.93
C GLU A 39 7.25 7.59 2.08
N ARG A 40 7.46 8.38 3.15
CA ARG A 40 8.16 7.93 4.34
C ARG A 40 7.49 6.74 5.00
N GLU A 41 6.17 6.77 5.18
CA GLU A 41 5.42 5.68 5.82
C GLU A 41 5.41 4.42 4.96
N VAL A 42 5.30 4.59 3.65
CA VAL A 42 5.41 3.50 2.67
C VAL A 42 6.76 2.81 2.78
N SER A 43 7.87 3.55 2.73
CA SER A 43 9.21 2.96 2.80
C SER A 43 9.54 2.35 4.16
N LEU A 44 9.01 2.92 5.24
CA LEU A 44 9.12 2.32 6.57
C LEU A 44 8.38 0.97 6.65
N LEU A 45 7.15 0.91 6.13
CA LEU A 45 6.37 -0.32 6.11
C LEU A 45 7.02 -1.37 5.21
N HIS A 46 7.49 -0.99 4.02
CA HIS A 46 8.24 -1.85 3.11
C HIS A 46 9.43 -2.51 3.82
N SER A 47 10.26 -1.69 4.46
CA SER A 47 11.44 -2.16 5.21
C SER A 47 11.04 -3.08 6.36
N ALA A 48 10.00 -2.74 7.12
CA ALA A 48 9.51 -3.54 8.24
C ALA A 48 9.01 -4.91 7.78
N LEU A 49 8.29 -4.97 6.65
CA LEU A 49 7.82 -6.21 6.07
C LEU A 49 8.97 -7.08 5.55
N CYS A 50 9.98 -6.48 4.90
CA CYS A 50 11.17 -7.20 4.45
C CYS A 50 11.94 -7.84 5.61
N VAL A 51 12.15 -7.07 6.70
CA VAL A 51 12.81 -7.58 7.91
C VAL A 51 12.00 -8.69 8.56
N ALA A 52 10.67 -8.54 8.65
CA ALA A 52 9.81 -9.57 9.22
C ALA A 52 9.85 -10.88 8.42
N GLN A 53 9.79 -10.81 7.08
CA GLN A 53 9.94 -11.96 6.20
C GLN A 53 11.29 -12.69 6.38
N ALA A 54 12.39 -11.93 6.44
CA ALA A 54 13.73 -12.50 6.61
C ALA A 54 13.90 -13.23 7.96
N ARG A 55 13.20 -12.78 9.02
CA ARG A 55 13.28 -13.39 10.35
C ARG A 55 12.52 -14.71 10.46
N ASP A 56 11.37 -14.80 9.81
CA ASP A 56 10.49 -15.97 9.92
C ASP A 56 10.86 -17.09 8.94
N GLY A 57 11.79 -16.83 8.01
CA GLY A 57 12.26 -17.83 7.02
C GLY A 57 11.20 -18.24 6.00
N ASP A 58 10.07 -17.53 5.98
CA ASP A 58 8.82 -17.88 5.27
C ASP A 58 8.58 -16.99 4.04
N GLY A 59 9.52 -16.10 3.72
CA GLY A 59 9.26 -14.98 2.83
C GLY A 59 9.68 -15.17 1.38
N THR A 60 8.75 -15.59 0.51
CA THR A 60 8.86 -15.43 -0.95
C THR A 60 8.20 -14.15 -1.46
N GLN A 61 7.56 -13.36 -0.59
CA GLN A 61 6.78 -12.20 -1.02
C GLN A 61 7.71 -11.07 -1.51
N SER A 62 7.36 -10.48 -2.64
CA SER A 62 8.03 -9.30 -3.18
C SER A 62 7.17 -8.06 -2.97
N PHE A 63 7.80 -6.98 -2.53
CA PHE A 63 7.13 -5.71 -2.30
C PHE A 63 7.63 -4.66 -3.26
N LEU A 64 6.69 -4.04 -3.98
CA LEU A 64 6.89 -2.81 -4.72
C LEU A 64 6.34 -1.65 -3.88
N GLU A 65 6.96 -0.48 -3.99
CA GLU A 65 6.44 0.74 -3.37
C GLU A 65 6.17 1.82 -4.41
N TYR A 66 5.09 2.57 -4.20
CA TYR A 66 4.81 3.78 -4.95
C TYR A 66 3.90 4.71 -4.14
N THR A 67 4.01 6.02 -4.36
CA THR A 67 3.11 7.00 -3.74
C THR A 67 2.52 7.90 -4.81
N VAL A 68 1.19 7.88 -4.94
CA VAL A 68 0.46 8.81 -5.81
C VAL A 68 0.13 10.08 -5.03
N LYS A 69 -0.11 11.18 -5.74
CA LYS A 69 -0.51 12.45 -5.10
C LYS A 69 -1.83 12.30 -4.34
N ARG A 70 -2.82 11.68 -4.96
CA ARG A 70 -4.14 11.36 -4.37
C ARG A 70 -4.60 10.00 -4.86
N GLN A 71 -5.00 9.13 -3.95
CA GLN A 71 -5.61 7.85 -4.34
C GLN A 71 -7.10 8.00 -4.70
N CYS A 72 -7.78 9.01 -4.16
CA CYS A 72 -9.20 9.25 -4.39
C CYS A 72 -9.52 9.98 -5.70
N ASP A 73 -8.59 10.00 -6.65
CA ASP A 73 -8.66 10.78 -7.88
C ASP A 73 -8.01 9.98 -9.01
N PHE A 74 -8.82 9.59 -10.00
CA PHE A 74 -8.46 8.60 -11.02
C PHE A 74 -7.28 9.06 -11.89
N GLU A 75 -7.14 10.37 -12.15
CA GLU A 75 -6.03 10.90 -12.95
C GLU A 75 -4.66 10.55 -12.35
N PHE A 76 -4.59 10.39 -11.02
CA PHE A 76 -3.38 9.99 -10.33
C PHE A 76 -3.22 8.47 -10.20
N LEU A 77 -4.25 7.69 -10.49
CA LEU A 77 -4.19 6.23 -10.51
C LEU A 77 -3.74 5.69 -11.88
N ASP A 78 -3.97 6.43 -12.97
CA ASP A 78 -3.58 6.02 -14.33
C ASP A 78 -2.07 5.66 -14.44
N VAL A 79 -1.21 6.30 -13.64
CA VAL A 79 0.24 6.01 -13.60
C VAL A 79 0.58 4.64 -13.01
N LEU A 80 -0.39 3.98 -12.38
CA LEU A 80 -0.24 2.67 -11.74
C LEU A 80 -0.58 1.51 -12.68
N VAL A 81 -1.20 1.77 -13.85
CA VAL A 81 -1.72 0.73 -14.75
C VAL A 81 -0.71 -0.39 -15.02
N ASP A 82 0.55 -0.06 -15.29
CA ASP A 82 1.56 -1.08 -15.56
C ASP A 82 2.06 -1.78 -14.28
N ARG A 83 2.16 -1.06 -13.17
CA ARG A 83 2.56 -1.60 -11.87
C ARG A 83 1.54 -2.59 -11.31
N VAL A 84 0.25 -2.29 -11.49
CA VAL A 84 -0.85 -3.14 -11.01
C VAL A 84 -0.84 -4.49 -11.72
N LYS A 85 -0.47 -4.54 -13.01
CA LYS A 85 -0.33 -5.80 -13.76
C LYS A 85 0.81 -6.70 -13.26
N GLU A 86 1.75 -6.15 -12.50
CA GLU A 86 2.92 -6.87 -11.99
C GLU A 86 2.70 -7.45 -10.58
N VAL A 87 1.59 -7.10 -9.92
CA VAL A 87 1.31 -7.47 -8.52
C VAL A 87 0.00 -8.25 -8.39
N ASP A 88 -0.09 -9.04 -7.33
CA ASP A 88 -1.28 -9.82 -6.98
C ASP A 88 -2.22 -9.04 -6.04
N ALA A 89 -1.70 -8.02 -5.35
CA ALA A 89 -2.48 -7.19 -4.44
C ALA A 89 -1.92 -5.78 -4.27
N ILE A 90 -2.81 -4.84 -3.95
CA ILE A 90 -2.47 -3.47 -3.56
C ILE A 90 -2.72 -3.30 -2.06
N LEU A 91 -1.65 -3.02 -1.30
CA LEU A 91 -1.73 -2.59 0.09
C LEU A 91 -1.81 -1.06 0.13
N SER A 92 -3.04 -0.53 0.17
CA SER A 92 -3.28 0.91 0.21
C SER A 92 -3.07 1.50 1.62
N LEU A 93 -2.29 2.59 1.69
CA LEU A 93 -2.15 3.48 2.85
C LEU A 93 -3.00 4.76 2.65
N GLY A 94 -4.20 4.60 2.08
CA GLY A 94 -5.16 5.66 1.83
C GLY A 94 -6.32 5.73 2.82
N CYS A 95 -7.26 6.66 2.61
CA CYS A 95 -8.57 6.65 3.28
C CYS A 95 -9.51 5.65 2.60
N GLY A 96 -10.68 5.42 3.20
CA GLY A 96 -11.73 4.61 2.60
C GLY A 96 -12.13 5.07 1.18
N VAL A 97 -12.14 6.38 0.90
CA VAL A 97 -12.41 6.88 -0.47
C VAL A 97 -11.29 6.53 -1.44
N GLY A 98 -10.03 6.60 -0.99
CA GLY A 98 -8.88 6.20 -1.82
C GLY A 98 -8.91 4.70 -2.14
N VAL A 99 -9.18 3.87 -1.14
CA VAL A 99 -9.32 2.41 -1.32
C VAL A 99 -10.47 2.09 -2.29
N GLN A 100 -11.63 2.75 -2.13
CA GLN A 100 -12.76 2.57 -3.03
C GLN A 100 -12.42 2.98 -4.47
N ALA A 101 -11.75 4.13 -4.65
CA ALA A 101 -11.35 4.61 -5.96
C ALA A 101 -10.37 3.66 -6.66
N ILE A 102 -9.43 3.08 -5.92
CA ILE A 102 -8.52 2.05 -6.43
C ILE A 102 -9.30 0.83 -6.90
N ALA A 103 -10.24 0.32 -6.09
CA ALA A 103 -11.03 -0.86 -6.43
C ALA A 103 -11.97 -0.63 -7.63
N GLU A 104 -12.48 0.59 -7.82
CA GLU A 104 -13.29 0.94 -9.00
C GLU A 104 -12.45 1.09 -10.26
N HIS A 105 -11.22 1.61 -10.13
CA HIS A 105 -10.33 1.84 -11.26
C HIS A 105 -9.57 0.55 -11.68
N PHE A 106 -9.31 -0.35 -10.74
CA PHE A 106 -8.69 -1.66 -10.93
C PHE A 106 -9.58 -2.76 -10.32
N PRO A 107 -10.60 -3.23 -11.05
CA PRO A 107 -11.58 -4.20 -10.52
C PRO A 107 -11.09 -5.66 -10.52
N ASP A 108 -10.00 -5.95 -11.22
CA ASP A 108 -9.37 -7.28 -11.39
C ASP A 108 -7.98 -7.30 -10.73
#